data_AF-A0AA87TE70-F1
#
_entry.id   AF-A0AA87TE70-F1
#
_cell.length_a   1.000
_cell.length_b   1.000
_cell.length_c   1.000
_cell.angle_alpha   90.00
_cell.angle_beta   90.00
_cell.angle_gamma   90.00
#
_symmetry.space_group_name_H-M   'P 1'
#
loop_
_entity.id
_entity.type
_entity.pdbx_description
1 polymer ?
#
loop_
_entity_poly.entity_id
_entity_poly.type
_entity_poly.pdbx_seq_one_letter_code
_entity_poly.pdbx_strand_id
1 'polypeptide(L)'
;MKKIIGIFYFCITVVLTLYSQDLFPYQDEWKKDTYGYIDRNGKIIIKAQYKTVMPFINGVAIAEDFKENKFYITPDGKKIDIDTTGMRGPITILTPFSSEVGLITTWYAEKYFVNKKGKVVSPRYYRAYPFSEDIAIVYADDKTIAVNKEFKELFEVYVDVRNVPETYGFSEGLIAVQNAKEEWGFMDNQGKIAIKPKFKCHHHSKLPSPFIGGYSWIRKSFNSFFIINKKGDVVYEFKITGADFPESYFYLRDGYLIYDDEELTIRNLQDNTEIITQRGDYFTNNLGIVKLGKNFFMAVIFFLLMEN
;
A
#
# COMPACT_ATOMS: atom_id res chain seq x y z
N MET A 1 47.79 -41.45 28.27
CA MET A 1 47.95 -40.25 27.41
C MET A 1 47.47 -40.64 26.02
N LYS A 2 46.43 -40.09 25.36
CA LYS A 2 45.76 -38.78 25.39
C LYS A 2 44.22 -38.94 25.45
N LYS A 3 43.56 -37.96 26.06
CA LYS A 3 42.09 -37.74 26.03
C LYS A 3 41.66 -37.26 24.63
N ILE A 4 40.49 -37.68 24.14
CA ILE A 4 39.67 -36.83 23.26
C ILE A 4 38.30 -36.68 23.93
N ILE A 5 38.01 -35.41 24.22
CA ILE A 5 36.79 -34.82 24.77
C ILE A 5 35.87 -34.52 23.57
N GLY A 6 34.55 -34.58 23.78
CA GLY A 6 33.55 -34.56 22.70
C GLY A 6 33.35 -33.21 22.02
N ILE A 7 32.42 -33.19 21.06
CA ILE A 7 31.47 -32.10 20.77
C ILE A 7 30.24 -32.76 20.11
N PHE A 8 29.21 -32.94 20.94
CA PHE A 8 27.80 -32.92 20.59
C PHE A 8 27.45 -31.44 20.34
N TYR A 9 26.54 -31.13 19.41
CA TYR A 9 26.24 -29.80 18.82
C TYR A 9 27.05 -29.50 17.55
N PHE A 10 26.43 -29.70 16.38
CA PHE A 10 26.27 -28.65 15.34
C PHE A 10 25.60 -29.21 14.05
N CYS A 11 24.57 -30.06 14.17
CA CYS A 11 23.68 -30.38 13.03
C CYS A 11 22.22 -30.06 13.35
N ILE A 12 22.02 -29.09 14.25
CA ILE A 12 20.82 -28.26 14.32
C ILE A 12 21.19 -26.94 13.61
N THR A 13 21.72 -27.02 12.40
CA THR A 13 21.43 -25.99 11.40
C THR A 13 20.01 -26.29 10.96
N VAL A 14 19.09 -25.87 11.83
CA VAL A 14 17.73 -25.55 11.47
C VAL A 14 17.84 -24.71 10.21
N VAL A 15 17.54 -25.34 9.08
CA VAL A 15 17.02 -24.64 7.92
C VAL A 15 15.66 -24.14 8.41
N LEU A 16 15.68 -23.00 9.11
CA LEU A 16 14.52 -22.14 9.25
C LEU A 16 14.28 -21.69 7.81
N THR A 17 13.52 -22.49 7.07
CA THR A 17 12.68 -21.93 6.02
C THR A 17 11.86 -20.85 6.72
N LEU A 18 12.32 -19.60 6.59
CA LEU A 18 11.59 -18.39 6.90
C LEU A 18 10.40 -18.36 5.93
N TYR A 19 9.41 -19.21 6.18
CA TYR A 19 8.06 -18.85 5.82
C TYR A 19 7.74 -17.67 6.74
N SER A 20 7.48 -16.48 6.18
CA SER A 20 6.59 -15.59 6.90
C SER A 20 5.39 -16.45 7.26
N GLN A 21 5.13 -16.64 8.56
CA GLN A 21 3.85 -17.22 8.94
C GLN A 21 2.81 -16.21 8.48
N ASP A 22 2.15 -16.52 7.38
CA ASP A 22 1.02 -15.74 6.93
C ASP A 22 -0.07 -15.93 7.97
N LEU A 23 -0.20 -14.91 8.82
CA LEU A 23 -1.17 -14.83 9.88
C LEU A 23 -2.36 -14.03 9.39
N PHE A 24 -3.53 -14.65 9.44
CA PHE A 24 -4.78 -14.05 8.99
C PHE A 24 -5.58 -13.59 10.21
N PRO A 25 -6.13 -12.38 10.20
CA PRO A 25 -7.02 -11.94 11.27
C PRO A 25 -8.27 -12.82 11.28
N TYR A 26 -8.73 -13.20 12.47
CA TYR A 26 -10.02 -13.84 12.66
C TYR A 26 -10.81 -13.14 13.76
N GLN A 27 -12.14 -13.23 13.66
CA GLN A 27 -13.07 -12.70 14.65
C GLN A 27 -13.66 -13.85 15.47
N ASP A 28 -13.67 -13.70 16.80
CA ASP A 28 -14.37 -14.61 17.70
C ASP A 28 -15.74 -14.00 18.04
N GLU A 29 -16.77 -14.48 17.33
CA GLU A 29 -18.15 -14.03 17.46
C GLU A 29 -18.78 -14.39 18.82
N TRP A 30 -18.23 -15.37 19.53
CA TRP A 30 -18.74 -15.81 20.83
C TRP A 30 -18.21 -14.96 22.00
N LYS A 31 -17.16 -14.18 21.76
CA LYS A 31 -16.54 -13.28 22.75
C LYS A 31 -16.48 -11.84 22.24
N LYS A 32 -17.61 -11.13 22.36
CA LYS A 32 -17.68 -9.65 22.23
C LYS A 32 -16.99 -9.09 20.97
N ASP A 33 -17.09 -9.80 19.84
CA ASP A 33 -16.45 -9.38 18.57
C ASP A 33 -14.96 -9.06 18.72
N THR A 34 -14.24 -9.94 19.40
CA THR A 34 -12.79 -9.80 19.58
C THR A 34 -12.04 -10.37 18.39
N TYR A 35 -10.88 -9.79 18.10
CA TYR A 35 -10.01 -10.24 17.01
C TYR A 35 -8.71 -10.87 17.53
N GLY A 36 -8.26 -11.88 16.79
CA GLY A 36 -7.00 -12.58 16.97
C GLY A 36 -6.38 -12.97 15.62
N TYR A 37 -5.44 -13.91 15.62
CA TYR A 37 -4.78 -14.39 14.40
C TYR A 37 -4.70 -15.91 14.33
N ILE A 38 -4.95 -16.45 13.14
CA ILE A 38 -4.81 -17.86 12.79
C ILE A 38 -3.72 -18.02 11.72
N ASP A 39 -3.09 -19.19 11.67
CA ASP A 39 -2.25 -19.57 10.53
C ASP A 39 -3.11 -20.09 9.35
N ARG A 40 -2.46 -20.36 8.21
CA ARG A 40 -3.08 -20.95 7.02
C ARG A 40 -3.79 -22.29 7.23
N ASN A 41 -3.48 -23.02 8.31
CA ASN A 41 -4.13 -24.28 8.65
C ASN A 41 -5.32 -24.08 9.61
N GLY A 42 -5.68 -22.83 9.92
CA GLY A 42 -6.73 -22.48 10.87
C GLY A 42 -6.32 -22.60 12.33
N LYS A 43 -5.03 -22.83 12.63
CA LYS A 43 -4.55 -22.89 14.01
C LYS A 43 -4.52 -21.49 14.61
N ILE A 44 -5.17 -21.30 15.75
CA ILE A 44 -5.11 -20.05 16.51
C ILE A 44 -3.68 -19.84 17.03
N ILE A 45 -3.02 -18.79 16.56
CA ILE A 45 -1.69 -18.37 17.00
C ILE A 45 -1.80 -17.30 18.07
N ILE A 46 -2.66 -16.31 17.83
CA ILE A 46 -2.98 -15.27 18.80
C ILE A 46 -4.46 -15.35 19.09
N LYS A 47 -4.83 -15.71 20.32
CA LYS A 47 -6.24 -15.80 20.72
C LYS A 47 -6.92 -14.43 20.59
N ALA A 48 -8.19 -14.45 20.23
CA ALA A 48 -9.01 -13.25 20.13
C ALA A 48 -9.06 -12.50 21.47
N GLN A 49 -8.54 -11.27 21.46
CA GLN A 49 -8.43 -10.42 22.64
C GLN A 49 -8.37 -8.91 22.31
N TYR A 50 -8.26 -8.56 21.03
CA TYR A 50 -8.18 -7.17 20.57
C TYR A 50 -9.53 -6.67 20.08
N LYS A 51 -9.75 -5.36 20.16
CA LYS A 51 -10.94 -4.69 19.62
C LYS A 51 -10.88 -4.64 18.09
N THR A 52 -9.72 -4.36 17.52
CA THR A 52 -9.45 -4.43 16.08
C THR A 52 -8.01 -4.87 15.83
N VAL A 53 -7.75 -5.42 14.64
CA VAL A 53 -6.41 -5.81 14.18
C VAL A 53 -6.25 -5.49 12.69
N MET A 54 -5.04 -5.14 12.28
CA MET A 54 -4.63 -5.04 10.88
C MET A 54 -3.86 -6.30 10.46
N PRO A 55 -3.78 -6.64 9.16
CA PRO A 55 -2.91 -7.73 8.70
C PRO A 55 -1.45 -7.52 9.10
N PHE A 56 -0.73 -8.63 9.30
CA PHE A 56 0.72 -8.58 9.43
C PHE A 56 1.36 -8.15 8.12
N ILE A 57 2.11 -7.05 8.14
CA ILE A 57 2.89 -6.55 7.02
C ILE A 57 4.35 -6.47 7.46
N ASN A 58 5.25 -7.11 6.72
CA ASN A 58 6.68 -7.22 7.05
C ASN A 58 6.94 -7.74 8.48
N GLY A 59 6.10 -8.65 8.96
CA GLY A 59 6.24 -9.28 10.28
C GLY A 59 5.78 -8.43 11.46
N VAL A 60 5.06 -7.33 11.24
CA VAL A 60 4.44 -6.51 12.28
C VAL A 60 2.99 -6.21 11.92
N ALA A 61 2.10 -6.20 12.91
CA ALA A 61 0.72 -5.77 12.74
C ALA A 61 0.37 -4.67 13.73
N ILE A 62 -0.69 -3.91 13.44
CA ILE A 62 -1.30 -2.97 14.38
C ILE A 62 -2.48 -3.69 15.05
N ALA A 63 -2.57 -3.54 16.37
CA ALA A 63 -3.73 -3.97 17.15
C ALA A 63 -4.25 -2.81 18.00
N GLU A 64 -5.56 -2.82 18.27
CA GLU A 64 -6.23 -1.87 19.17
C GLU A 64 -6.83 -2.63 20.35
N ASP A 65 -6.62 -2.12 21.57
CA ASP A 65 -7.30 -2.62 22.76
C ASP A 65 -8.64 -1.91 23.02
N PHE A 66 -9.40 -2.41 24.00
CA PHE A 66 -10.70 -1.84 24.38
C PHE A 66 -10.60 -0.48 25.09
N LYS A 67 -9.40 0.01 25.39
CA LYS A 67 -9.14 1.37 25.89
C LYS A 67 -8.73 2.32 24.77
N GLU A 68 -8.89 1.90 23.51
CA GLU A 68 -8.57 2.66 22.29
C GLU A 68 -7.08 2.95 22.12
N ASN A 69 -6.21 2.17 22.77
CA ASN A 69 -4.78 2.26 22.53
C ASN A 69 -4.41 1.42 21.32
N LYS A 70 -3.72 2.04 20.35
CA LYS A 70 -3.15 1.36 19.19
C LYS A 70 -1.66 1.08 19.43
N PHE A 71 -1.22 -0.11 19.11
CA PHE A 71 0.17 -0.55 19.28
C PHE A 71 0.57 -1.57 18.23
N TYR A 72 1.88 -1.72 18.03
CA TYR A 72 2.40 -2.77 17.17
C TYR A 72 2.51 -4.10 17.93
N ILE A 73 2.32 -5.20 17.22
CA ILE A 73 2.52 -6.55 17.71
C ILE A 73 3.38 -7.38 16.75
N THR A 74 4.11 -8.34 17.31
CA THR A 74 4.87 -9.38 16.59
C THR A 74 4.00 -10.62 16.34
N PRO A 75 4.42 -11.55 15.45
CA PRO A 75 3.64 -12.74 15.09
C PRO A 75 3.38 -13.71 16.26
N ASP A 76 4.20 -13.66 17.31
CA ASP A 76 3.97 -14.39 18.57
C ASP A 76 3.04 -13.64 19.55
N GLY A 77 2.46 -12.51 19.12
CA GLY A 77 1.47 -11.73 19.86
C GLY A 77 2.06 -10.77 20.90
N LYS A 78 3.39 -10.60 20.96
CA LYS A 78 4.00 -9.64 21.89
C LYS A 78 3.80 -8.22 21.39
N LYS A 79 3.51 -7.30 22.32
CA LYS A 79 3.48 -5.86 22.03
C LYS A 79 4.91 -5.35 21.83
N ILE A 80 5.07 -4.42 20.89
CA ILE A 80 6.33 -3.69 20.69
C ILE A 80 6.22 -2.38 21.47
N ASP A 81 7.04 -2.25 22.51
CA ASP A 81 7.13 -1.01 23.28
C ASP A 81 7.93 0.02 22.49
N ILE A 82 7.27 1.10 22.08
CA ILE A 82 7.91 2.19 21.34
C ILE A 82 8.60 3.12 22.34
N ASP A 83 9.88 3.39 22.13
CA ASP A 83 10.62 4.39 22.89
C ASP A 83 10.12 5.78 22.52
N THR A 84 9.32 6.38 23.40
CA THR A 84 8.74 7.72 23.24
C THR A 84 9.60 8.81 23.87
N THR A 85 10.81 8.51 24.32
CA THR A 85 11.71 9.47 24.95
C THR A 85 11.96 10.67 24.04
N GLY A 86 11.64 11.87 24.51
CA GLY A 86 11.81 13.11 23.76
C GLY A 86 10.68 13.47 22.78
N MET A 87 9.69 12.60 22.59
CA MET A 87 8.48 12.94 21.81
C MET A 87 7.57 13.88 22.58
N ARG A 88 6.90 14.80 21.87
CA ARG A 88 5.86 15.63 22.46
C ARG A 88 4.51 14.93 22.31
N GLY A 89 3.91 14.58 23.44
CA GLY A 89 2.58 13.97 23.52
C GLY A 89 2.54 12.49 23.17
N PRO A 90 1.37 11.84 23.36
CA PRO A 90 1.19 10.42 23.03
C PRO A 90 1.17 10.18 21.52
N ILE A 91 1.44 8.95 21.13
CA ILE A 91 1.24 8.46 19.76
C ILE A 91 -0.28 8.38 19.49
N THR A 92 -0.71 8.95 18.37
CA THR A 92 -2.12 8.98 17.95
C THR A 92 -2.37 8.16 16.69
N ILE A 93 -1.36 8.00 15.83
CA ILE A 93 -1.46 7.24 14.58
C ILE A 93 -0.25 6.32 14.44
N LEU A 94 -0.52 5.09 14.03
CA LEU A 94 0.47 4.11 13.59
C LEU A 94 0.10 3.72 12.16
N THR A 95 1.05 3.72 11.23
CA THR A 95 0.86 3.12 9.91
C THR A 95 1.38 1.69 9.91
N PRO A 96 0.88 0.81 9.02
CA PRO A 96 1.54 -0.46 8.78
C PRO A 96 3.01 -0.26 8.43
N PHE A 97 3.83 -1.27 8.75
CA PHE A 97 5.23 -1.24 8.39
C PHE A 97 5.39 -1.26 6.87
N SER A 98 6.32 -0.45 6.40
CA SER A 98 6.73 -0.37 5.02
C SER A 98 8.25 -0.47 4.98
N SER A 99 8.76 -1.39 4.15
CA SER A 99 10.14 -1.87 4.31
C SER A 99 10.36 -2.41 5.74
N GLU A 100 11.33 -1.90 6.50
CA GLU A 100 11.66 -2.37 7.86
C GLU A 100 11.22 -1.43 8.99
N VAL A 101 10.42 -0.40 8.68
CA VAL A 101 10.00 0.64 9.63
C VAL A 101 8.52 0.96 9.53
N GLY A 102 7.94 1.51 10.60
CA GLY A 102 6.60 2.09 10.62
C GLY A 102 6.66 3.59 10.84
N LEU A 103 5.74 4.32 10.23
CA LEU A 103 5.53 5.73 10.49
C LEU A 103 4.55 5.88 11.66
N ILE A 104 4.92 6.67 12.65
CA ILE A 104 4.06 7.04 13.77
C ILE A 104 3.85 8.55 13.79
N THR A 105 2.70 8.97 14.28
CA THR A 105 2.35 10.39 14.48
C THR A 105 1.93 10.62 15.92
N THR A 106 2.37 11.72 16.51
CA THR A 106 1.96 12.13 17.86
C THR A 106 0.78 13.10 17.85
N TRP A 107 0.24 13.39 19.03
CA TRP A 107 -0.80 14.41 19.23
C TRP A 107 -0.41 15.79 18.65
N TYR A 108 0.87 16.14 18.67
CA TYR A 108 1.37 17.41 18.15
C TYR A 108 1.69 17.37 16.65
N ALA A 109 1.18 16.37 15.93
CA ALA A 109 1.45 16.12 14.52
C ALA A 109 2.94 15.91 14.20
N GLU A 110 3.74 15.53 15.20
CA GLU A 110 5.13 15.14 14.97
C GLU A 110 5.17 13.71 14.44
N LYS A 111 5.95 13.50 13.39
CA LYS A 111 6.10 12.22 12.69
C LYS A 111 7.50 11.65 12.90
N TYR A 112 7.56 10.35 13.16
CA TYR A 112 8.80 9.60 13.38
C TYR A 112 8.71 8.22 12.72
N PHE A 113 9.86 7.68 12.31
CA PHE A 113 9.96 6.29 11.88
C PHE A 113 10.54 5.43 13.01
N VAL A 114 9.88 4.31 13.26
CA VAL A 114 10.27 3.34 14.29
C VAL A 114 10.55 1.98 13.67
N ASN A 115 11.56 1.27 14.19
CA ASN A 115 11.88 -0.07 13.72
C ASN A 115 11.11 -1.17 14.48
N LYS A 116 11.29 -2.44 14.08
CA LYS A 116 10.70 -3.64 14.72
C LYS A 116 11.04 -3.83 16.20
N LYS A 117 12.02 -3.09 16.74
CA LYS A 117 12.39 -3.10 18.17
C LYS A 117 11.77 -1.94 18.95
N GLY A 118 10.92 -1.13 18.32
CA GLY A 118 10.30 0.04 18.93
C GLY A 118 11.22 1.24 19.07
N LYS A 119 12.43 1.20 18.50
CA LYS A 119 13.37 2.32 18.55
C LYS A 119 13.05 3.33 17.44
N VAL A 120 13.02 4.62 17.78
CA VAL A 120 13.02 5.72 16.81
C VAL A 120 14.35 5.74 16.05
N VAL A 121 14.25 5.67 14.72
CA VAL A 121 15.42 5.60 13.82
C VAL A 121 15.56 6.82 12.92
N SER A 122 14.57 7.72 12.92
CA SER A 122 14.57 8.94 12.11
C SER A 122 14.72 10.22 12.93
N PRO A 123 15.06 11.33 12.28
CA PRO A 123 14.73 12.67 12.76
C PRO A 123 13.22 12.86 12.98
N ARG A 124 12.88 13.97 13.64
CA ARG A 124 11.50 14.46 13.77
C ARG A 124 11.08 15.16 12.49
N TYR A 125 9.92 14.79 11.95
CA TYR A 125 9.31 15.47 10.80
C TYR A 125 7.94 16.05 11.16
N TYR A 126 7.52 17.12 10.47
CA TYR A 126 6.14 17.60 10.49
C TYR A 126 5.30 16.98 9.36
N ARG A 127 5.95 16.60 8.26
CA ARG A 127 5.34 15.81 7.18
C ARG A 127 6.33 14.74 6.74
N ALA A 128 5.83 13.52 6.69
CA ALA A 128 6.52 12.34 6.21
C ALA A 128 5.45 11.37 5.71
N TYR A 129 5.81 10.60 4.70
CA TYR A 129 4.99 9.56 4.11
C TYR A 129 5.66 8.20 4.35
N PRO A 130 4.91 7.10 4.45
CA PRO A 130 5.47 5.76 4.62
C PRO A 130 6.51 5.43 3.54
N PHE A 131 7.41 4.49 3.84
CA PHE A 131 8.33 4.00 2.83
C PHE A 131 7.57 3.34 1.68
N SER A 132 8.08 3.52 0.48
CA SER A 132 7.58 2.90 -0.75
C SER A 132 8.79 2.62 -1.63
N GLU A 133 8.94 1.36 -2.05
CA GLU A 133 10.13 0.94 -2.81
C GLU A 133 11.46 1.36 -2.16
N ASP A 134 11.54 1.20 -0.84
CA ASP A 134 12.71 1.54 -0.02
C ASP A 134 13.10 3.03 0.03
N ILE A 135 12.22 3.93 -0.44
CA ILE A 135 12.34 5.38 -0.33
C ILE A 135 11.17 5.95 0.46
N ALA A 136 11.44 6.89 1.36
CA ALA A 136 10.41 7.71 2.00
C ALA A 136 10.48 9.14 1.48
N ILE A 137 9.32 9.79 1.39
CA ILE A 137 9.23 11.22 1.12
C ILE A 137 9.01 11.94 2.45
N VAL A 138 9.83 12.96 2.72
CA VAL A 138 9.77 13.75 3.95
C VAL A 138 9.85 15.24 3.64
N TYR A 139 9.29 16.07 4.52
CA TYR A 139 9.43 17.51 4.48
C TYR A 139 10.46 17.95 5.52
N ALA A 140 11.60 18.47 5.04
CA ALA A 140 12.73 18.91 5.84
C ALA A 140 13.31 20.21 5.24
N ASP A 141 13.72 21.15 6.09
CA ASP A 141 14.38 22.40 5.68
C ASP A 141 13.67 23.16 4.54
N ASP A 142 12.35 23.32 4.70
CA ASP A 142 11.45 23.97 3.74
C ASP A 142 11.40 23.33 2.34
N LYS A 143 11.80 22.05 2.25
CA LYS A 143 11.80 21.25 1.03
C LYS A 143 11.14 19.90 1.26
N THR A 144 10.65 19.33 0.17
CA THR A 144 10.21 17.93 0.13
C THR A 144 11.33 17.11 -0.50
N ILE A 145 11.86 16.14 0.23
CA ILE A 145 13.01 15.32 -0.19
C ILE A 145 12.69 13.84 -0.12
N ALA A 146 13.33 13.06 -0.99
CA ALA A 146 13.42 11.62 -0.89
C ALA A 146 14.57 11.24 0.05
N VAL A 147 14.34 10.28 0.94
CA VAL A 147 15.35 9.74 1.85
C VAL A 147 15.39 8.21 1.78
N ASN A 148 16.59 7.66 2.02
CA ASN A 148 16.79 6.21 2.11
C ASN A 148 16.47 5.66 3.53
N LYS A 149 16.68 4.35 3.74
CA LYS A 149 16.44 3.68 5.04
C LYS A 149 17.31 4.18 6.19
N GLU A 150 18.45 4.79 5.88
CA GLU A 150 19.31 5.47 6.86
C GLU A 150 18.93 6.94 7.05
N PHE A 151 17.81 7.39 6.47
CA PHE A 151 17.33 8.78 6.47
C PHE A 151 18.32 9.78 5.86
N LYS A 152 19.18 9.31 4.96
CA LYS A 152 20.04 10.18 4.16
C LYS A 152 19.23 10.74 2.99
N GLU A 153 19.37 12.04 2.76
CA GLU A 153 18.82 12.72 1.59
C GLU A 153 19.34 12.10 0.28
N LEU A 154 18.43 11.89 -0.66
CA LEU A 154 18.72 11.38 -2.00
C LEU A 154 18.56 12.47 -3.06
N PHE A 155 17.37 13.06 -3.14
CA PHE A 155 17.02 14.10 -4.11
C PHE A 155 15.75 14.85 -3.68
N GLU A 156 15.53 16.03 -4.26
CA GLU A 156 14.34 16.85 -4.04
C GLU A 156 13.13 16.32 -4.86
N VAL A 157 11.95 16.32 -4.26
CA VAL A 157 10.69 15.91 -4.88
C VAL A 157 9.73 17.10 -4.95
N TYR A 158 9.43 17.55 -6.16
CA TYR A 158 8.60 18.73 -6.38
C TYR A 158 7.12 18.39 -6.32
N VAL A 159 6.41 18.83 -5.29
CA VAL A 159 4.96 18.65 -5.13
C VAL A 159 4.37 19.62 -4.12
N ASP A 160 3.11 20.04 -4.30
CA ASP A 160 2.36 20.70 -3.22
C ASP A 160 1.94 19.66 -2.17
N VAL A 161 2.70 19.60 -1.09
CA VAL A 161 2.48 18.71 0.06
C VAL A 161 1.12 18.88 0.75
N ARG A 162 0.36 19.96 0.49
CA ARG A 162 -1.02 20.12 1.00
C ARG A 162 -2.03 19.29 0.20
N ASN A 163 -1.63 18.84 -0.99
CA ASN A 163 -2.49 18.22 -1.99
C ASN A 163 -2.16 16.74 -2.24
N VAL A 164 -1.35 16.10 -1.40
CA VAL A 164 -1.04 14.67 -1.54
C VAL A 164 -1.59 13.86 -0.35
N PRO A 165 -2.08 12.62 -0.60
CA PRO A 165 -2.58 11.74 0.46
C PRO A 165 -1.42 11.23 1.33
N GLU A 166 -1.76 10.72 2.52
CA GLU A 166 -0.80 10.07 3.42
C GLU A 166 -0.12 8.82 2.82
N THR A 167 -0.68 8.27 1.75
CA THR A 167 -0.14 7.12 1.00
C THR A 167 0.75 7.52 -0.18
N TYR A 168 1.08 8.81 -0.33
CA TYR A 168 1.91 9.30 -1.42
C TYR A 168 3.32 8.69 -1.37
N GLY A 169 3.77 8.14 -2.50
CA GLY A 169 5.02 7.40 -2.59
C GLY A 169 5.26 6.85 -3.99
N PHE A 170 6.36 6.10 -4.13
CA PHE A 170 6.72 5.38 -5.34
C PHE A 170 5.80 4.19 -5.59
N SER A 171 5.46 3.99 -6.86
CA SER A 171 4.79 2.80 -7.35
C SER A 171 5.32 2.45 -8.73
N GLU A 172 5.77 1.21 -8.87
CA GLU A 172 6.46 0.66 -10.02
C GLU A 172 7.64 1.50 -10.53
N GLY A 173 8.44 2.03 -9.61
CA GLY A 173 9.61 2.85 -9.89
C GLY A 173 9.33 4.32 -10.15
N LEU A 174 8.07 4.78 -10.06
CA LEU A 174 7.67 6.15 -10.39
C LEU A 174 6.88 6.82 -9.25
N ILE A 175 7.06 8.12 -9.10
CA ILE A 175 6.27 8.99 -8.22
C ILE A 175 5.74 10.19 -8.99
N ALA A 176 4.49 10.60 -8.71
CA ALA A 176 3.88 11.76 -9.34
C ALA A 176 4.53 13.05 -8.81
N VAL A 177 4.99 13.94 -9.69
CA VAL A 177 5.61 15.23 -9.33
C VAL A 177 4.93 16.37 -10.07
N GLN A 178 4.96 17.56 -9.48
CA GLN A 178 4.28 18.75 -10.00
C GLN A 178 5.28 19.88 -10.23
N ASN A 179 5.14 20.59 -11.36
CA ASN A 179 5.91 21.79 -11.64
C ASN A 179 5.22 23.05 -11.07
N ALA A 180 5.89 24.21 -11.20
CA ALA A 180 5.35 25.50 -10.75
C ALA A 180 4.10 25.98 -11.49
N LYS A 181 3.72 25.34 -12.61
CA LYS A 181 2.49 25.61 -13.37
C LYS A 181 1.35 24.68 -13.00
N GLU A 182 1.51 23.94 -11.90
CA GLU A 182 0.57 22.92 -11.42
C GLU A 182 0.37 21.74 -12.38
N GLU A 183 1.29 21.53 -13.32
CA GLU A 183 1.26 20.41 -14.24
C GLU A 183 1.95 19.20 -13.63
N TRP A 184 1.35 18.03 -13.82
CA TRP A 184 1.81 16.76 -13.30
C TRP A 184 2.67 16.02 -14.32
N GLY A 185 3.71 15.38 -13.80
CA GLY A 185 4.60 14.43 -14.46
C GLY A 185 5.00 13.33 -13.49
N PHE A 186 6.02 12.57 -13.83
CA PHE A 186 6.53 11.48 -13.00
C PHE A 186 8.05 11.48 -12.94
N MET A 187 8.56 11.19 -11.76
CA MET A 187 9.98 11.07 -11.44
C MET A 187 10.31 9.63 -11.09
N ASP A 188 11.48 9.14 -11.48
CA ASP A 188 11.98 7.82 -11.12
C ASP A 188 12.67 7.79 -9.75
N ASN A 189 13.00 6.60 -9.27
CA ASN A 189 13.68 6.38 -7.99
C ASN A 189 15.15 6.87 -7.95
N GLN A 190 15.67 7.43 -9.04
CA GLN A 190 16.97 8.10 -9.12
C GLN A 190 16.84 9.62 -9.15
N GLY A 191 15.62 10.16 -9.01
CA GLY A 191 15.36 11.59 -9.04
C GLY A 191 15.27 12.18 -10.45
N LYS A 192 15.24 11.35 -11.50
CA LYS A 192 15.15 11.81 -12.89
C LYS A 192 13.69 11.90 -13.31
N ILE A 193 13.37 12.95 -14.07
CA ILE A 193 12.03 13.12 -14.65
C ILE A 193 11.84 12.11 -15.78
N ALA A 194 11.08 11.04 -15.50
CA ALA A 194 10.71 10.01 -16.46
C ALA A 194 9.61 10.49 -17.42
N ILE A 195 8.60 11.20 -16.88
CA ILE A 195 7.52 11.82 -17.66
C ILE A 195 7.52 13.31 -17.32
N LYS A 196 7.81 14.14 -18.31
CA LYS A 196 7.83 15.60 -18.13
C LYS A 196 6.45 16.11 -17.68
N PRO A 197 6.40 17.00 -16.68
CA PRO A 197 5.18 17.67 -16.29
C PRO A 197 4.44 18.29 -17.48
N LYS A 198 3.23 17.81 -17.76
CA LYS A 198 2.38 18.27 -18.88
C LYS A 198 0.88 18.04 -18.67
N PHE A 199 0.49 17.32 -17.61
CA PHE A 199 -0.90 16.96 -17.36
C PHE A 199 -1.54 17.87 -16.33
N LYS A 200 -2.78 18.29 -16.55
CA LYS A 200 -3.57 18.99 -15.54
C LYS A 200 -4.60 18.05 -14.96
N CYS A 201 -4.66 17.99 -13.64
CA CYS A 201 -5.71 17.26 -12.93
C CYS A 201 -6.87 18.21 -12.61
N HIS A 202 -8.07 17.67 -12.67
CA HIS A 202 -9.27 18.34 -12.16
C HIS A 202 -9.15 18.55 -10.65
N HIS A 203 -9.67 19.67 -10.11
CA HIS A 203 -9.52 20.03 -8.69
C HIS A 203 -10.04 18.99 -7.68
N HIS A 204 -10.98 18.11 -8.07
CA HIS A 204 -11.41 16.96 -7.24
C HIS A 204 -10.39 15.81 -7.18
N SER A 205 -9.45 15.74 -8.11
CA SER A 205 -8.33 14.79 -8.11
C SER A 205 -7.05 15.58 -7.84
N LYS A 206 -6.56 15.48 -6.61
CA LYS A 206 -5.44 16.31 -6.17
C LYS A 206 -4.11 15.95 -6.86
N LEU A 207 -3.99 14.76 -7.45
CA LEU A 207 -2.84 14.27 -8.21
C LEU A 207 -3.22 13.07 -9.12
N PRO A 208 -2.39 12.67 -10.09
CA PRO A 208 -2.53 11.40 -10.82
C PRO A 208 -2.54 10.18 -9.89
N SER A 209 -3.14 9.08 -10.35
CA SER A 209 -3.02 7.81 -9.63
C SER A 209 -1.57 7.31 -9.62
N PRO A 210 -1.17 6.50 -8.62
CA PRO A 210 0.06 5.73 -8.74
C PRO A 210 0.03 4.83 -9.99
N PHE A 211 1.20 4.43 -10.46
CA PHE A 211 1.31 3.43 -11.53
C PHE A 211 0.93 2.05 -10.99
N ILE A 212 0.03 1.35 -11.69
CA ILE A 212 -0.41 -0.01 -11.40
C ILE A 212 -0.59 -0.76 -12.72
N GLY A 213 0.04 -1.93 -12.84
CA GLY A 213 0.06 -2.72 -14.06
C GLY A 213 0.70 -1.99 -15.25
N GLY A 214 1.62 -1.05 -15.02
CA GLY A 214 2.22 -0.24 -16.09
C GLY A 214 1.45 1.02 -16.49
N TYR A 215 0.32 1.32 -15.84
CA TYR A 215 -0.56 2.43 -16.20
C TYR A 215 -0.91 3.33 -15.02
N SER A 216 -1.22 4.60 -15.31
CA SER A 216 -1.75 5.57 -14.35
C SER A 216 -2.94 6.30 -14.94
N TRP A 217 -3.96 6.60 -14.14
CA TRP A 217 -5.10 7.39 -14.58
C TRP A 217 -5.00 8.84 -14.09
N ILE A 218 -5.48 9.75 -14.92
CA ILE A 218 -5.54 11.18 -14.63
C ILE A 218 -6.97 11.69 -14.86
N ARG A 219 -7.53 12.38 -13.87
CA ARG A 219 -8.87 12.96 -13.94
C ARG A 219 -8.81 14.31 -14.66
N LYS A 220 -9.44 14.39 -15.83
CA LYS A 220 -9.47 15.56 -16.72
C LYS A 220 -10.63 16.51 -16.37
N SER A 221 -11.78 15.96 -15.98
CA SER A 221 -12.95 16.72 -15.54
C SER A 221 -13.69 15.95 -14.45
N PHE A 222 -14.86 16.43 -14.01
CA PHE A 222 -15.68 15.75 -13.00
C PHE A 222 -15.82 14.25 -13.29
N ASN A 223 -16.16 13.86 -14.53
CA ASN A 223 -16.42 12.47 -14.89
C ASN A 223 -15.51 11.91 -15.99
N SER A 224 -14.50 12.65 -16.45
CA SER A 224 -13.63 12.22 -17.55
C SER A 224 -12.23 11.94 -17.07
N PHE A 225 -11.68 10.83 -17.56
CA PHE A 225 -10.36 10.32 -17.21
C PHE A 225 -9.59 9.94 -18.47
N PHE A 226 -8.27 9.95 -18.37
CA PHE A 226 -7.40 9.32 -19.34
C PHE A 226 -6.35 8.45 -18.66
N ILE A 227 -5.98 7.37 -19.34
CA ILE A 227 -4.96 6.43 -18.90
C ILE A 227 -3.67 6.75 -19.65
N ILE A 228 -2.55 6.79 -18.92
CA ILE A 228 -1.21 6.91 -19.50
C ILE A 228 -0.38 5.67 -19.24
N ASN A 229 0.53 5.38 -20.17
CA ASN A 229 1.59 4.37 -19.97
C ASN A 229 2.84 4.99 -19.32
N LYS A 230 3.86 4.17 -19.02
CA LYS A 230 5.15 4.63 -18.44
C LYS A 230 5.98 5.55 -19.34
N LYS A 231 5.65 5.70 -20.63
CA LYS A 231 6.25 6.70 -21.54
C LYS A 231 5.53 8.05 -21.46
N GLY A 232 4.37 8.10 -20.79
CA GLY A 232 3.51 9.27 -20.72
C GLY A 232 2.65 9.47 -21.96
N ASP A 233 2.43 8.42 -22.75
CA ASP A 233 1.47 8.43 -23.85
C ASP A 233 0.07 8.15 -23.31
N VAL A 234 -0.93 8.89 -23.77
CA VAL A 234 -2.34 8.60 -23.48
C VAL A 234 -2.75 7.37 -24.29
N VAL A 235 -3.12 6.29 -23.62
CA VAL A 235 -3.51 5.03 -24.26
C VAL A 235 -5.03 4.87 -24.36
N TYR A 236 -5.78 5.53 -23.48
CA TYR A 236 -7.25 5.47 -23.46
C TYR A 236 -7.86 6.68 -22.76
N GLU A 237 -9.01 7.16 -23.24
CA GLU A 237 -9.85 8.16 -22.55
C GLU A 237 -11.24 7.57 -22.31
N PHE A 238 -11.82 7.80 -21.13
CA PHE A 238 -13.16 7.32 -20.79
C PHE A 238 -13.90 8.30 -19.89
N LYS A 239 -15.20 8.03 -19.71
CA LYS A 239 -16.09 8.77 -18.82
C LYS A 239 -16.89 7.81 -17.95
N ILE A 240 -17.35 8.29 -16.80
CA ILE A 240 -18.27 7.58 -15.89
C ILE A 240 -19.51 8.46 -15.71
N THR A 241 -20.66 8.06 -16.23
CA THR A 241 -21.88 8.84 -16.15
C THR A 241 -22.65 8.59 -14.84
N GLY A 242 -23.45 9.56 -14.40
CA GLY A 242 -24.39 9.38 -13.28
C GLY A 242 -23.79 9.15 -11.88
N ALA A 243 -22.47 9.26 -11.71
CA ALA A 243 -21.80 9.00 -10.44
C ALA A 243 -21.33 10.27 -9.73
N ASP A 244 -21.67 10.40 -8.44
CA ASP A 244 -21.16 11.47 -7.56
C ASP A 244 -19.66 11.30 -7.25
N PHE A 245 -19.20 10.04 -7.20
CA PHE A 245 -17.80 9.64 -6.96
C PHE A 245 -17.32 8.70 -8.08
N PRO A 246 -17.06 9.21 -9.29
CA PRO A 246 -16.78 8.37 -10.45
C PRO A 246 -15.53 7.49 -10.29
N GLU A 247 -14.56 7.89 -9.47
CA GLU A 247 -13.40 7.06 -9.11
C GLU A 247 -13.74 5.75 -8.38
N SER A 248 -14.90 5.63 -7.75
CA SER A 248 -15.32 4.36 -7.12
C SER A 248 -15.87 3.33 -8.12
N TYR A 249 -16.03 3.73 -9.38
CA TYR A 249 -16.63 2.89 -10.43
C TYR A 249 -15.59 2.30 -11.37
N PHE A 250 -14.30 2.54 -11.15
CA PHE A 250 -13.24 1.91 -11.94
C PHE A 250 -11.99 1.61 -11.14
N TYR A 251 -11.20 0.64 -11.61
CA TYR A 251 -9.87 0.38 -11.10
C TYR A 251 -8.93 -0.12 -12.20
N LEU A 252 -7.64 0.14 -12.00
CA LEU A 252 -6.55 -0.36 -12.84
C LEU A 252 -5.91 -1.55 -12.16
N ARG A 253 -5.69 -2.63 -12.91
CA ARG A 253 -4.98 -3.80 -12.40
C ARG A 253 -4.38 -4.61 -13.54
N ASP A 254 -3.10 -4.94 -13.40
CA ASP A 254 -2.40 -5.92 -14.27
C ASP A 254 -2.59 -5.63 -15.78
N GLY A 255 -2.63 -4.36 -16.16
CA GLY A 255 -2.82 -3.91 -17.55
C GLY A 255 -4.28 -3.83 -18.02
N TYR A 256 -5.24 -4.08 -17.14
CA TYR A 256 -6.66 -3.95 -17.41
C TYR A 256 -7.25 -2.71 -16.74
N LEU A 257 -8.17 -2.06 -17.45
CA LEU A 257 -9.10 -1.09 -16.91
C LEU A 257 -10.46 -1.76 -16.77
N ILE A 258 -10.97 -1.81 -15.54
CA ILE A 258 -12.30 -2.34 -15.23
C ILE A 258 -13.14 -1.17 -14.76
N TYR A 259 -14.28 -0.94 -15.40
CA TYR A 259 -15.19 0.14 -15.02
C TYR A 259 -16.66 -0.21 -15.25
N ASP A 260 -17.54 0.35 -14.41
CA ASP A 260 -18.99 0.23 -14.51
C ASP A 260 -19.59 1.60 -14.89
N ASP A 261 -20.10 1.71 -16.12
CA ASP A 261 -20.82 2.87 -16.64
C ASP A 261 -22.03 2.38 -17.45
N GLU A 262 -23.14 2.12 -16.76
CA GLU A 262 -24.35 1.42 -17.24
C GLU A 262 -24.14 -0.08 -17.53
N GLU A 263 -23.01 -0.43 -18.12
CA GLU A 263 -22.52 -1.79 -18.34
C GLU A 263 -21.11 -1.96 -17.76
N LEU A 264 -20.81 -3.18 -17.30
CA LEU A 264 -19.48 -3.49 -16.83
C LEU A 264 -18.56 -3.73 -18.03
N THR A 265 -17.49 -2.95 -18.11
CA THR A 265 -16.47 -3.06 -19.16
C THR A 265 -15.13 -3.48 -18.56
N ILE A 266 -14.52 -4.52 -19.14
CA ILE A 266 -13.14 -4.94 -18.88
C ILE A 266 -12.34 -4.70 -20.16
N ARG A 267 -11.42 -3.74 -20.13
CA ARG A 267 -10.55 -3.39 -21.26
C ARG A 267 -9.11 -3.81 -20.98
N ASN A 268 -8.49 -4.52 -21.93
CA ASN A 268 -7.04 -4.71 -21.97
C ASN A 268 -6.38 -3.45 -22.56
N LEU A 269 -5.50 -2.79 -21.80
CA LEU A 269 -4.86 -1.54 -22.21
C LEU A 269 -3.64 -1.73 -23.14
N GLN A 270 -3.23 -2.97 -23.40
CA GLN A 270 -2.12 -3.28 -24.30
C GLN A 270 -2.59 -3.40 -25.76
N ASP A 271 -3.73 -4.07 -25.99
CA ASP A 271 -4.27 -4.36 -27.32
C ASP A 271 -5.65 -3.73 -27.58
N ASN A 272 -6.20 -3.01 -26.59
CA ASN A 272 -7.51 -2.37 -26.61
C ASN A 272 -8.71 -3.32 -26.76
N THR A 273 -8.52 -4.64 -26.59
CA THR A 273 -9.64 -5.58 -26.55
C THR A 273 -10.55 -5.32 -25.34
N GLU A 274 -11.85 -5.59 -25.49
CA GLU A 274 -12.84 -5.35 -24.44
C GLU A 274 -13.83 -6.50 -24.29
N ILE A 275 -14.29 -6.69 -23.06
CA ILE A 275 -15.39 -7.56 -22.69
C ILE A 275 -16.43 -6.68 -22.00
N ILE A 276 -17.67 -6.72 -22.50
CA ILE A 276 -18.80 -5.96 -21.96
C ILE A 276 -19.82 -6.96 -21.37
N THR A 277 -20.29 -6.69 -20.15
CA THR A 277 -21.17 -7.59 -19.39
C THR A 277 -22.33 -6.82 -18.75
N GLN A 278 -23.44 -7.52 -18.50
CA GLN A 278 -24.63 -6.91 -17.91
C GLN A 278 -24.51 -6.75 -16.39
N ARG A 279 -25.11 -5.67 -15.87
CA ARG A 279 -25.19 -5.34 -14.45
C ARG A 279 -25.83 -6.49 -13.65
N GLY A 280 -25.06 -7.15 -12.78
CA GLY A 280 -25.47 -8.34 -12.01
C GLY A 280 -24.33 -9.34 -11.77
N ASP A 281 -23.25 -9.20 -12.52
CA ASP A 281 -21.98 -9.87 -12.35
C ASP A 281 -21.21 -9.21 -11.18
N TYR A 282 -21.15 -9.88 -10.02
CA TYR A 282 -20.57 -9.33 -8.79
C TYR A 282 -19.04 -9.35 -8.81
N PHE A 283 -18.42 -8.26 -8.34
CA PHE A 283 -16.98 -8.16 -8.09
C PHE A 283 -16.76 -7.88 -6.59
N THR A 284 -16.22 -8.85 -5.85
CA THR A 284 -15.67 -8.60 -4.51
C THR A 284 -14.37 -9.37 -4.35
N ASN A 285 -13.38 -8.79 -3.65
CA ASN A 285 -12.16 -9.49 -3.22
C ASN A 285 -11.45 -10.32 -4.30
N ASN A 286 -11.06 -9.71 -5.42
CA ASN A 286 -10.33 -10.36 -6.54
C ASN A 286 -11.14 -11.37 -7.38
N LEU A 287 -12.47 -11.44 -7.23
CA LEU A 287 -13.32 -12.34 -7.99
C LEU A 287 -14.44 -11.55 -8.68
N GLY A 288 -14.47 -11.62 -10.01
CA GLY A 288 -15.64 -11.30 -10.83
C GLY A 288 -16.24 -12.58 -11.37
N ILE A 289 -17.57 -12.66 -11.48
CA ILE A 289 -18.24 -13.71 -12.26
C ILE A 289 -18.81 -13.01 -13.49
N VAL A 290 -18.33 -13.31 -14.69
CA VAL A 290 -18.88 -12.73 -15.93
C VAL A 290 -19.81 -13.72 -16.63
N LYS A 291 -21.03 -13.31 -16.95
CA LYS A 291 -21.99 -14.12 -17.72
C LYS A 291 -21.71 -14.04 -19.23
N LEU A 292 -21.13 -15.10 -19.80
CA LEU A 292 -20.94 -15.24 -21.25
C LEU A 292 -22.06 -16.11 -21.88
N GLY A 293 -23.18 -15.49 -22.25
CA GLY A 293 -24.25 -16.14 -23.04
C GLY A 293 -25.19 -17.08 -22.25
N LYS A 294 -25.78 -18.08 -22.94
CA LYS A 294 -26.79 -19.03 -22.39
C LYS A 294 -26.21 -20.15 -21.52
N ASN A 295 -24.89 -20.30 -21.48
CA ASN A 295 -24.19 -21.28 -20.66
C ASN A 295 -23.39 -20.55 -19.58
N PHE A 296 -23.51 -20.97 -18.31
CA PHE A 296 -22.69 -20.43 -17.22
C PHE A 296 -21.22 -20.78 -17.49
N PHE A 297 -20.42 -19.79 -17.90
CA PHE A 297 -18.97 -19.87 -17.79
C PHE A 297 -18.56 -19.09 -16.55
N MET A 298 -17.94 -19.79 -15.61
CA MET A 298 -17.30 -19.18 -14.45
C MET A 298 -16.00 -18.52 -14.93
N ALA A 299 -16.06 -17.28 -15.39
CA ALA A 299 -14.85 -16.50 -15.66
C ALA A 299 -14.30 -15.99 -14.32
N VAL A 300 -13.61 -16.86 -13.58
CA VAL A 300 -12.74 -16.43 -12.48
C VAL A 300 -11.67 -15.54 -13.11
N ILE A 301 -11.57 -14.27 -12.70
CA ILE A 301 -10.35 -13.48 -12.91
C ILE A 301 -9.27 -14.17 -12.07
N PHE A 302 -8.54 -15.09 -12.70
CA PHE A 302 -7.62 -16.01 -12.05
C PHE A 302 -6.31 -15.31 -11.66
N PHE A 303 -5.89 -15.55 -10.41
CA PHE A 303 -4.50 -15.91 -10.09
C PHE A 303 -4.06 -17.03 -11.06
N LEU A 304 -3.30 -16.74 -12.13
CA LEU A 304 -2.52 -17.75 -12.88
C LEU A 304 -1.58 -17.07 -13.90
N LEU A 305 -0.56 -16.35 -13.42
CA LEU A 305 0.71 -16.14 -14.13
C LEU A 305 1.91 -16.11 -13.16
N MET A 306 1.83 -16.87 -12.07
CA MET A 306 2.99 -17.31 -11.30
C MET A 306 2.96 -18.84 -11.30
N GLU A 307 3.43 -19.44 -12.40
CA GLU A 307 4.11 -20.75 -12.49
C GLU A 307 4.30 -21.10 -13.99
N ASN A 308 5.38 -20.56 -14.56
CA ASN A 308 6.40 -21.27 -15.35
C ASN A 308 7.52 -20.30 -15.73
#